data_AF-A0A521VCC8-F1
#
_entry.id   AF-A0A521VCC8-F1
#
_cell.length_a   1.000
_cell.length_b   1.000
_cell.length_c   1.000
_cell.angle_alpha   90.00
_cell.angle_beta   90.00
_cell.angle_gamma   90.00
#
_symmetry.space_group_name_H-M   'P 1'
#
loop_
_entity.id
_entity.type
_entity.pdbx_description
1 polymer ?
#
loop_
_entity_poly.entity_id
_entity_poly.type
_entity_poly.pdbx_seq_one_letter_code
_entity_poly.pdbx_strand_id
1 'polypeptide(L)'
;MKNSAQAFAGKKNNSKNPSSASSILQSKEVQEFFTKLKSREVYPPKYPQLLKDDLKKHARKCLQKNPGYDLKELVLQSVQALPDWAPPRLFVEAVSWVTEEWEAFRKNQEHLATAGGGGSGQ
;
A
#
# COMPACT_ATOMS: atom_id res chain seq x y z
N MET A 1 20.81 54.88 -10.98
CA MET A 1 21.15 53.61 -10.28
C MET A 1 20.15 53.47 -9.12
N LYS A 2 19.02 52.77 -9.35
CA LYS A 2 18.75 51.37 -8.98
C LYS A 2 18.48 51.14 -7.47
N ASN A 3 17.19 50.85 -7.20
CA ASN A 3 16.64 49.89 -6.21
C ASN A 3 16.30 50.33 -4.78
N SER A 4 15.09 50.88 -4.66
CA SER A 4 13.93 50.33 -3.93
C SER A 4 14.12 49.18 -2.93
N ALA A 5 13.74 49.49 -1.68
CA ALA A 5 13.05 48.70 -0.65
C ALA A 5 13.11 47.15 -0.72
N GLN A 6 13.56 46.54 0.39
CA GLN A 6 13.17 45.19 0.75
C GLN A 6 12.80 45.11 2.23
N ALA A 7 11.49 45.09 2.50
CA ALA A 7 10.91 44.78 3.78
C ALA A 7 10.94 43.26 4.00
N PHE A 8 11.60 42.81 5.06
CA PHE A 8 11.56 41.41 5.50
C PHE A 8 10.28 41.16 6.30
N ALA A 9 9.20 40.84 5.60
CA ALA A 9 8.02 40.23 6.19
C ALA A 9 8.35 38.76 6.53
N GLY A 10 8.62 38.51 7.81
CA GLY A 10 8.77 37.17 8.39
C GLY A 10 7.53 36.33 8.11
N LYS A 11 7.69 35.38 7.19
CA LYS A 11 6.68 34.48 6.66
C LYS A 11 6.26 33.47 7.73
N LYS A 12 5.00 33.52 8.16
CA LYS A 12 4.33 32.50 8.97
C LYS A 12 4.40 31.15 8.24
N ASN A 13 5.20 30.23 8.73
CA ASN A 13 5.26 28.83 8.27
C ASN A 13 4.32 27.98 9.13
N ASN A 14 3.00 28.13 8.89
CA ASN A 14 2.02 27.14 9.29
C ASN A 14 1.49 26.45 8.04
N SER A 15 2.10 25.32 7.67
CA SER A 15 1.49 24.36 6.75
C SER A 15 2.00 22.96 7.08
N LYS A 16 1.38 22.40 8.13
CA LYS A 16 0.79 21.06 8.15
C LYS A 16 1.04 20.23 6.87
N ASN A 17 2.19 19.57 6.78
CA ASN A 17 2.39 18.42 5.91
C ASN A 17 2.41 17.18 6.79
N PRO A 18 1.28 16.46 6.97
CA PRO A 18 1.37 15.09 7.43
C PRO A 18 2.12 14.31 6.36
N SER A 19 3.29 13.84 6.75
CA SER A 19 4.13 12.85 6.09
C SER A 19 3.40 12.02 5.02
N SER A 20 3.97 12.00 3.81
CA SER A 20 3.57 11.23 2.63
C SER A 20 3.37 9.72 2.88
N ALA A 21 2.36 9.34 3.64
CA ALA A 21 1.81 7.99 3.59
C ALA A 21 0.92 7.91 2.34
N SER A 22 1.61 7.74 1.20
CA SER A 22 1.21 6.99 0.02
C SER A 22 -0.26 7.02 -0.39
N SER A 23 -0.54 7.68 -1.52
CA SER A 23 -1.81 7.69 -2.28
C SER A 23 -2.32 6.31 -2.75
N ILE A 24 -1.89 5.22 -2.13
CA ILE A 24 -2.11 3.84 -2.52
C ILE A 24 -3.33 3.26 -1.81
N LEU A 25 -3.52 3.59 -0.53
CA LEU A 25 -4.65 3.15 0.30
C LEU A 25 -5.65 4.32 0.45
N GLN A 26 -6.43 4.58 -0.59
CA GLN A 26 -7.35 5.73 -0.65
C GLN A 26 -8.76 5.45 -0.11
N SER A 27 -9.03 4.23 0.35
CA SER A 27 -10.33 3.90 0.90
C SER A 27 -10.59 4.71 2.18
N LYS A 28 -11.67 5.50 2.19
CA LYS A 28 -12.07 6.32 3.35
C LYS A 28 -12.14 5.48 4.63
N GLU A 29 -12.59 4.24 4.50
CA GLU A 29 -12.68 3.28 5.61
C GLU A 29 -11.31 2.85 6.14
N VAL A 30 -10.29 2.72 5.28
CA VAL A 30 -8.90 2.45 5.69
C VAL A 30 -8.27 3.68 6.35
N GLN A 31 -8.62 4.88 5.89
CA GLN A 31 -8.20 6.12 6.54
C GLN A 31 -8.86 6.30 7.92
N GLU A 32 -10.14 5.96 8.05
CA GLU A 32 -10.85 5.90 9.34
C GLU A 32 -10.27 4.84 10.26
N PHE A 33 -9.86 3.68 9.73
CA PHE A 33 -9.14 2.66 10.49
C PHE A 33 -7.88 3.24 11.11
N PHE A 34 -7.02 3.88 10.32
CA PHE A 34 -5.81 4.52 10.83
C PHE A 34 -6.13 5.63 11.85
N THR A 35 -7.19 6.41 11.62
CA THR A 35 -7.60 7.45 12.57
C THR A 35 -8.00 6.84 13.93
N LYS A 36 -8.80 5.78 13.93
CA LYS A 36 -9.22 5.08 15.17
C LYS A 36 -8.06 4.35 15.85
N LEU A 37 -7.15 3.76 15.07
CA LEU A 37 -5.91 3.12 15.54
C LEU A 37 -5.00 4.11 16.26
N LYS A 38 -4.89 5.33 15.73
CA LYS A 38 -4.15 6.41 16.38
C LYS A 38 -4.83 6.89 17.67
N SER A 39 -6.16 6.94 17.70
CA SER A 39 -6.95 7.30 18.90
C SER A 39 -7.01 6.20 19.97
N ARG A 40 -6.43 5.01 19.74
CA ARG A 40 -6.51 3.83 20.62
C ARG A 40 -7.95 3.40 20.93
N GLU A 41 -8.90 3.73 20.05
CA GLU A 41 -10.27 3.26 20.17
C GLU A 41 -10.36 1.76 19.86
N VAL A 42 -11.30 1.07 20.51
CA VAL A 42 -11.52 -0.37 20.31
C VAL A 42 -11.84 -0.64 18.83
N TYR A 43 -11.03 -1.48 18.20
CA TYR A 43 -11.15 -1.83 16.79
C TYR A 43 -12.41 -2.64 16.52
N PRO A 44 -13.26 -2.22 15.57
CA PRO A 44 -14.28 -3.11 15.06
C PRO A 44 -13.59 -4.21 14.23
N PRO A 45 -13.99 -5.49 14.37
CA PRO A 45 -13.29 -6.63 13.75
C PRO A 45 -13.29 -6.61 12.22
N LYS A 46 -14.09 -5.73 11.60
CA LYS A 46 -14.19 -5.57 10.14
C LYS A 46 -13.03 -4.80 9.52
N TYR A 47 -12.37 -3.92 10.26
CA TYR A 47 -11.34 -3.03 9.68
C TYR A 47 -10.03 -3.71 9.25
N PRO A 48 -9.47 -4.71 9.96
CA PRO A 48 -8.29 -5.42 9.43
C PRO A 48 -8.60 -6.19 8.15
N GLN A 49 -9.85 -6.66 7.95
CA GLN A 49 -10.26 -7.27 6.68
C GLN A 49 -10.29 -6.25 5.54
N LEU A 50 -10.75 -5.02 5.79
CA LEU A 50 -10.77 -3.96 4.77
C LEU A 50 -9.35 -3.57 4.35
N LEU A 51 -8.44 -3.37 5.31
CA LEU A 51 -7.04 -3.10 5.01
C LEU A 51 -6.39 -4.27 4.24
N LYS A 52 -6.70 -5.50 4.63
CA LYS A 52 -6.26 -6.71 3.91
C LYS A 52 -6.73 -6.67 2.46
N ASP A 53 -8.00 -6.44 2.21
CA ASP A 53 -8.56 -6.42 0.85
C ASP A 53 -7.89 -5.33 -0.02
N ASP A 54 -7.72 -4.13 0.53
CA ASP A 54 -7.09 -3.00 -0.16
C ASP A 54 -5.62 -3.30 -0.51
N LEU A 55 -4.86 -3.88 0.43
CA LEU A 55 -3.48 -4.30 0.22
C LEU A 55 -3.36 -5.43 -0.82
N LYS A 56 -4.23 -6.44 -0.75
CA LYS A 56 -4.24 -7.54 -1.74
C LYS A 56 -4.64 -7.02 -3.13
N LYS A 57 -5.61 -6.13 -3.21
CA LYS A 57 -6.03 -5.49 -4.47
C LYS A 57 -4.91 -4.65 -5.07
N HIS A 58 -4.18 -3.90 -4.24
CA HIS A 58 -2.99 -3.17 -4.68
C HIS A 58 -1.92 -4.13 -5.20
N ALA A 59 -1.58 -5.16 -4.42
CA ALA A 59 -0.59 -6.16 -4.78
C ALA A 59 -0.93 -6.84 -6.12
N ARG A 60 -2.18 -7.28 -6.29
CA ARG A 60 -2.68 -7.86 -7.53
C ARG A 60 -2.57 -6.89 -8.71
N LYS A 61 -2.90 -5.61 -8.53
CA LYS A 61 -2.79 -4.60 -9.59
C LYS A 61 -1.35 -4.38 -10.03
N CYS A 62 -0.40 -4.40 -9.09
CA CYS A 62 1.03 -4.34 -9.39
C CYS A 62 1.51 -5.57 -10.16
N LEU A 63 1.08 -6.77 -9.73
CA LEU A 63 1.41 -8.03 -10.40
C LEU A 63 0.80 -8.16 -11.80
N GLN A 64 -0.42 -7.65 -12.01
CA GLN A 64 -1.03 -7.61 -13.34
C GLN A 64 -0.31 -6.66 -14.30
N LYS A 65 0.19 -5.53 -13.79
CA LYS A 65 0.99 -4.60 -14.60
C LYS A 65 2.37 -5.17 -14.92
N ASN A 66 2.99 -5.86 -13.97
CA ASN A 66 4.30 -6.47 -14.11
C ASN A 66 4.27 -7.90 -13.52
N PRO A 67 4.05 -8.95 -14.34
CA PRO A 67 3.96 -10.33 -13.84
C PRO A 67 5.28 -10.89 -13.31
N GLY A 68 6.41 -10.22 -13.60
CA GLY A 68 7.74 -10.52 -13.05
C GLY A 68 8.08 -9.75 -11.78
N TYR A 69 7.11 -9.11 -11.12
CA TYR A 69 7.38 -8.30 -9.92
C TYR A 69 7.95 -9.16 -8.78
N ASP A 70 9.05 -8.71 -8.22
CA ASP A 70 9.75 -9.38 -7.13
C ASP A 70 8.96 -9.24 -5.83
N LEU A 71 8.87 -10.32 -5.03
CA LEU A 71 8.09 -10.31 -3.78
C LEU A 71 8.55 -9.20 -2.84
N LYS A 72 9.88 -9.03 -2.72
CA LYS A 72 10.49 -7.99 -1.88
C LYS A 72 10.02 -6.58 -2.26
N GLU A 73 9.90 -6.29 -3.55
CA GLU A 73 9.50 -4.97 -4.03
C GLU A 73 8.01 -4.74 -3.79
N LEU A 74 7.20 -5.77 -4.00
CA LEU A 74 5.76 -5.72 -3.72
C LEU A 74 5.49 -5.44 -2.24
N VAL A 75 6.18 -6.18 -1.38
CA VAL A 75 6.09 -6.01 0.07
C VAL A 75 6.56 -4.63 0.48
N LEU A 76 7.70 -4.14 -0.04
CA LEU A 76 8.22 -2.80 0.26
C LEU A 76 7.24 -1.70 -0.16
N GLN A 77 6.59 -1.80 -1.32
CA GLN A 77 5.59 -0.81 -1.74
C GLN A 77 4.35 -0.84 -0.86
N SER A 78 3.84 -2.03 -0.54
CA SER A 78 2.69 -2.21 0.33
C SER A 78 2.95 -1.74 1.76
N VAL A 79 4.13 -2.00 2.30
CA VAL A 79 4.54 -1.58 3.65
C VAL A 79 4.78 -0.07 3.71
N GLN A 80 5.37 0.54 2.68
CA GLN A 80 5.47 2.00 2.56
C GLN A 80 4.11 2.69 2.45
N ALA A 81 3.05 1.95 2.14
CA ALA A 81 1.69 2.48 2.16
C ALA A 81 1.12 2.63 3.57
N LEU A 82 1.69 1.93 4.56
CA LEU A 82 1.28 2.03 5.95
C LEU A 82 1.92 3.27 6.62
N PRO A 83 1.22 3.89 7.58
CA PRO A 83 1.79 5.01 8.33
C PRO A 83 2.93 4.55 9.23
N ASP A 84 3.95 5.40 9.37
CA ASP A 84 5.17 5.14 10.16
C ASP A 84 4.89 4.82 11.65
N TRP A 85 3.82 5.38 12.20
CA TRP A 85 3.38 5.12 13.58
C TRP A 85 2.54 3.84 13.75
N ALA A 86 2.26 3.11 12.66
CA ALA A 86 1.48 1.87 12.73
C ALA A 86 2.15 0.84 13.66
N PRO A 87 1.37 0.00 14.36
CA PRO A 87 1.94 -1.02 15.22
C PRO A 87 2.72 -2.06 14.39
N PRO A 88 3.86 -2.57 14.89
CA PRO A 88 4.67 -3.58 14.20
C PRO A 88 3.88 -4.81 13.73
N ARG A 89 2.88 -5.21 14.51
CA ARG A 89 1.98 -6.33 14.17
C ARG A 89 1.26 -6.11 12.84
N LEU A 90 0.85 -4.88 12.54
CA LEU A 90 0.16 -4.54 11.30
C LEU A 90 1.08 -4.69 10.08
N PHE A 91 2.36 -4.34 10.24
CA PHE A 91 3.37 -4.53 9.20
C PHE A 91 3.55 -6.03 8.90
N VAL A 92 3.70 -6.86 9.93
CA VAL A 92 3.82 -8.32 9.78
C VAL A 92 2.59 -8.90 9.07
N GLU A 93 1.38 -8.49 9.48
CA GLU A 93 0.15 -8.94 8.82
C GLU A 93 0.08 -8.47 7.35
N ALA A 94 0.45 -7.23 7.07
CA ALA A 94 0.51 -6.70 5.70
C ALA A 94 1.49 -7.47 4.82
N VAL A 95 2.70 -7.78 5.33
CA VAL A 95 3.66 -8.64 4.61
C VAL A 95 3.03 -10.00 4.32
N SER A 96 2.38 -10.61 5.30
CA SER A 96 1.70 -11.91 5.13
C SER A 96 0.65 -11.84 4.03
N TRP A 97 -0.24 -10.85 4.04
CA TRP A 97 -1.33 -10.75 3.07
C TRP A 97 -0.84 -10.51 1.65
N VAL A 98 0.21 -9.70 1.49
CA VAL A 98 0.85 -9.43 0.19
C VAL A 98 1.57 -10.66 -0.34
N THR A 99 2.24 -11.40 0.54
CA THR A 99 2.92 -12.65 0.19
C THR A 99 1.92 -13.70 -0.28
N GLU A 100 0.82 -13.89 0.45
CA GLU A 100 -0.28 -14.78 0.05
C GLU A 100 -0.82 -14.45 -1.35
N GLU A 101 -0.99 -13.16 -1.67
CA GLU A 101 -1.50 -12.74 -2.98
C GLU A 101 -0.48 -12.95 -4.11
N TRP A 102 0.81 -12.70 -3.83
CA TRP A 102 1.89 -12.94 -4.78
C TRP A 102 2.03 -14.43 -5.12
N GLU A 103 2.02 -15.31 -4.11
CA GLU A 103 2.07 -16.75 -4.31
C GLU A 103 0.85 -17.27 -5.07
N ALA A 104 -0.35 -16.78 -4.73
CA ALA A 104 -1.58 -17.13 -5.44
C ALA A 104 -1.51 -16.71 -6.92
N PHE A 105 -0.99 -15.52 -7.21
CA PHE A 105 -0.79 -15.06 -8.58
C PHE A 105 0.20 -15.93 -9.34
N ARG A 106 1.34 -16.27 -8.73
CA ARG A 106 2.37 -17.15 -9.32
C ARG A 106 1.82 -18.54 -9.62
N LYS A 107 1.11 -19.16 -8.69
CA LYS A 107 0.43 -20.46 -8.90
C LYS A 107 -0.58 -20.39 -10.04
N ASN A 108 -1.35 -19.29 -10.12
CA ASN A 108 -2.32 -19.12 -11.20
C ASN A 108 -1.65 -18.94 -12.57
N GLN A 109 -0.50 -18.24 -12.63
CA GLN A 109 0.31 -18.13 -13.84
C GLN A 109 0.91 -19.47 -14.28
N GLU A 110 1.39 -20.27 -13.33
CA GLU A 110 1.90 -21.62 -13.61
C GLU A 110 0.79 -22.54 -14.14
N HIS A 111 -0.40 -22.52 -13.54
CA HIS A 111 -1.55 -23.26 -14.05
C HIS A 111 -1.96 -22.84 -15.47
N LEU A 112 -1.96 -21.53 -15.77
CA LEU A 112 -2.25 -21.03 -17.12
C LEU A 112 -1.19 -21.47 -18.14
N ALA A 113 0.09 -21.45 -17.76
CA ALA A 113 1.19 -21.94 -18.60
C ALA A 113 1.09 -23.45 -18.86
N THR A 114 0.65 -24.22 -17.86
CA THR A 114 0.50 -25.68 -17.97
C THR A 114 -0.75 -26.08 -18.76
N ALA A 115 -1.85 -25.33 -18.62
CA ALA A 115 -3.10 -25.57 -19.36
C ALA A 115 -3.01 -25.15 -20.84
N GLY A 116 -2.14 -24.20 -21.19
CA GLY A 116 -1.87 -23.80 -22.58
C GLY A 116 -0.97 -24.76 -23.36
N GLY A 117 -0.35 -25.75 -22.71
CA GLY A 117 0.58 -26.72 -23.32
C GLY A 117 -0.06 -28.04 -23.77
N GLY A 118 -1.38 -28.22 -23.62
CA GLY A 118 -2.11 -29.46 -23.93
C GLY A 118 -2.67 -29.56 -25.35
N GLY A 119 -2.14 -28.78 -26.30
CA GLY A 119 -2.65 -28.70 -27.67
C GLY A 119 -1.60 -29.02 -28.71
N SER A 120 -0.92 -30.16 -28.62
CA SER A 120 -0.13 -30.73 -29.72
C SER A 120 0.14 -32.23 -29.51
N GLY A 121 -0.56 -33.07 -30.28
CA GLY A 121 -0.04 -34.36 -30.71
C GLY A 121 -0.60 -35.61 -30.02
N GLN A 122 -1.74 -36.11 -30.50
CA GLN A 122 -1.83 -37.28 -31.41
C GLN A 122 -3.30 -37.61 -31.71
#